data_AF-A0A5N6UL08-F1
#
_entry.id   AF-A0A5N6UL08-F1
#
_cell.length_a   1.000
_cell.length_b   1.000
_cell.length_c   1.000
_cell.angle_alpha   90.00
_cell.angle_beta   90.00
_cell.angle_gamma   90.00
#
_symmetry.space_group_name_H-M   'P 1'
#
loop_
_entity.id
_entity.type
_entity.pdbx_description
1 polymer ?
#
loop_
_entity_poly.entity_id
_entity_poly.type
_entity_poly.pdbx_seq_one_letter_code
_entity_poly.pdbx_strand_id
1 'polypeptide(L)' 'MHDRLHKCDVAGCAQTKGFQYKKDLKRHYDTVHRKGSLKGYFCKYDWCSASKSQSEPRGKPGMRYDNFRRHMESHHGF' A
#
# COMPACT_ATOMS: atom_id res chain seq x y z
N MET A 1 -0.06 23.54 11.73
CA MET A 1 0.35 23.07 10.39
C MET A 1 1.14 21.78 10.56
N HIS A 2 0.84 20.73 9.79
CA HIS A 2 1.60 19.48 9.86
C HIS A 2 2.81 19.58 8.93
N ASP A 3 4.01 19.64 9.51
CA ASP A 3 5.23 19.69 8.73
C ASP A 3 5.46 18.35 8.02
N ARG A 4 5.78 18.41 6.72
CA ARG A 4 5.94 17.23 5.84
C ARG A 4 7.39 17.13 5.37
N LEU A 5 8.28 16.97 6.35
CA LEU A 5 9.73 16.95 6.16
C LEU A 5 10.22 15.75 5.34
N HIS A 6 9.48 14.65 5.33
CA HIS A 6 9.94 13.41 4.73
C HIS A 6 9.61 13.39 3.24
N LYS A 7 10.47 13.97 2.41
CA LYS A 7 10.28 14.03 0.94
C LYS A 7 10.95 12.84 0.26
N CYS A 8 10.38 12.43 -0.87
CA CYS A 8 11.04 11.47 -1.75
C CYS A 8 12.10 12.19 -2.58
N ASP A 9 13.32 11.65 -2.58
CA ASP A 9 14.48 12.18 -3.31
C ASP A 9 14.65 11.56 -4.72
N VAL A 10 13.79 10.61 -5.10
CA VAL A 10 13.91 9.95 -6.40
C VAL A 10 13.53 10.90 -7.53
N ALA A 11 14.46 11.10 -8.47
CA ALA A 11 14.27 11.94 -9.63
C ALA A 11 13.04 11.53 -10.45
N GLY A 12 12.18 12.50 -10.79
CA GLY A 12 10.94 12.26 -11.53
C GLY A 12 9.80 11.64 -10.72
N CYS A 13 9.94 11.49 -9.39
CA CYS A 13 8.83 11.04 -8.56
C CYS A 13 7.73 12.11 -8.47
N ALA A 14 6.50 11.74 -8.80
CA ALA A 14 5.34 12.62 -8.73
C ALA A 14 4.98 13.07 -7.29
N GLN A 15 5.58 12.44 -6.27
CA GLN A 15 5.29 12.75 -4.88
C GLN A 15 6.28 13.76 -4.28
N THR A 16 6.01 15.04 -4.54
CA THR A 16 6.85 16.18 -4.12
C THR A 16 6.40 16.83 -2.80
N LYS A 17 5.15 16.60 -2.38
CA LYS A 17 4.52 17.26 -1.20
C LYS A 17 5.07 16.81 0.15
N GLY A 18 5.94 15.80 0.18
CA GLY A 18 6.47 15.20 1.40
C GLY A 18 5.44 14.41 2.21
N PHE A 19 5.93 13.63 3.16
CA PHE A 19 5.15 12.81 4.08
C PHE A 19 5.26 13.34 5.51
N GLN A 20 4.20 13.12 6.29
CA GLN A 20 4.14 13.51 7.69
C GLN A 20 5.05 12.64 8.58
N TYR A 21 5.21 11.36 8.24
CA TYR A 21 6.00 10.42 9.01
C TYR A 21 7.05 9.70 8.15
N LYS A 22 8.23 9.39 8.73
CA LYS A 22 9.28 8.59 8.05
C LYS A 22 8.76 7.25 7.53
N LYS A 23 7.85 6.60 8.27
CA LYS A 23 7.23 5.33 7.88
C LYS A 23 6.47 5.43 6.55
N ASP A 24 5.85 6.58 6.29
CA ASP A 24 5.11 6.81 5.05
C ASP A 24 6.03 7.04 3.86
N LEU A 25 7.14 7.77 4.07
CA LEU A 25 8.18 7.91 3.06
C LEU A 25 8.82 6.57 2.71
N LYS A 26 9.20 5.77 3.71
CA LYS A 26 9.76 4.43 3.50
C LYS A 26 8.80 3.55 2.71
N ARG A 27 7.53 3.50 3.15
CA ARG A 27 6.47 2.76 2.46
C ARG A 27 6.29 3.23 1.02
N HIS A 28 6.29 4.54 0.79
CA HIS A 28 6.23 5.09 -0.56
C HIS A 28 7.39 4.60 -1.41
N TYR A 29 8.63 4.70 -0.92
CA TYR A 29 9.81 4.25 -1.63
C TYR A 29 9.77 2.75 -1.97
N ASP A 30 9.47 1.90 -0.98
CA ASP A 30 9.31 0.46 -1.18
C ASP A 30 8.16 0.14 -2.15
N THR A 31 7.12 1.00 -2.20
CA THR A 31 6.00 0.81 -3.12
C THR A 31 6.25 1.29 -4.55
N VAL A 32 6.89 2.44 -4.73
CA VAL A 32 6.95 3.13 -6.03
C VAL A 32 8.30 2.92 -6.72
N HIS A 33 9.38 2.83 -5.94
CA HIS A 33 10.75 2.80 -6.47
C HIS A 33 11.41 1.43 -6.36
N ARG A 34 11.03 0.63 -5.36
CA ARG A 34 11.54 -0.74 -5.22
C ARG A 34 10.75 -1.72 -6.09
N LYS A 35 11.26 -2.01 -7.29
CA LYS A 35 10.71 -3.07 -8.17
C LYS A 35 10.71 -4.42 -7.44
N GLY A 36 9.55 -5.07 -7.39
CA GLY A 36 9.38 -6.45 -6.89
C GLY A 36 9.05 -6.59 -5.39
N SER A 37 8.96 -5.51 -4.60
CA SER A 37 9.03 -5.65 -3.14
C SER A 37 7.73 -5.68 -2.36
N LEU A 38 6.56 -5.88 -2.96
CA LEU A 38 5.33 -6.08 -2.18
C LEU A 38 4.46 -7.16 -2.80
N LYS A 39 4.56 -8.39 -2.27
CA LYS A 39 3.48 -9.37 -2.38
C LYS A 39 2.25 -8.77 -1.69
N GLY A 40 1.19 -8.52 -2.47
CA GLY A 40 -0.09 -8.17 -1.89
C GLY A 40 -0.69 -9.35 -1.16
N TYR A 41 -1.50 -9.07 -0.15
CA TYR A 41 -2.30 -10.05 0.57
C TYR A 41 -3.64 -10.18 -0.14
N PHE A 42 -4.12 -11.42 -0.27
CA PHE A 42 -5.40 -11.73 -0.88
C PHE A 42 -6.29 -12.41 0.15
N CYS A 43 -7.59 -12.19 0.04
CA CYS A 43 -8.54 -12.97 0.80
C CYS A 43 -8.42 -14.45 0.41
N LYS A 44 -8.43 -15.34 1.41
CA LYS A 44 -8.35 -16.79 1.17
C LYS A 44 -9.64 -17.39 0.59
N TYR A 45 -10.75 -16.67 0.70
CA TYR A 45 -12.07 -17.15 0.25
C TYR A 45 -12.25 -16.80 -1.22
N ASP A 46 -12.28 -17.81 -2.10
CA ASP A 46 -12.37 -17.62 -3.56
C ASP A 46 -13.56 -16.76 -4.00
N TRP A 47 -14.70 -16.93 -3.33
CA TRP A 47 -15.94 -16.16 -3.57
C TRP A 47 -15.88 -14.70 -3.12
N CYS A 48 -14.85 -14.30 -2.37
CA CYS A 48 -14.68 -12.93 -1.92
C CYS A 48 -14.01 -12.09 -3.02
N SER A 49 -14.56 -10.93 -3.37
CA SER A 49 -13.98 -10.03 -4.38
C SER A 49 -12.55 -9.56 -4.08
N ALA A 50 -12.07 -9.77 -2.86
CA ALA A 50 -10.71 -9.46 -2.42
C ALA A 50 -9.73 -10.66 -2.57
N SER A 51 -10.19 -11.80 -3.11
CA SER A 51 -9.37 -12.99 -3.39
C SER A 51 -8.51 -12.83 -4.65
N LYS A 52 -8.91 -11.94 -5.56
CA LYS A 52 -8.25 -11.68 -6.83
C LYS A 52 -7.45 -10.37 -6.79
N SER A 53 -6.60 -10.16 -7.80
CA SER A 53 -5.91 -8.89 -8.01
C SER A 53 -6.91 -7.74 -8.10
N GLN A 54 -6.99 -6.94 -7.04
CA GLN A 54 -7.73 -5.69 -7.10
C GLN A 54 -6.93 -4.68 -7.93
N SER A 55 -7.60 -4.05 -8.88
CA SER A 55 -7.05 -2.97 -9.70
C SER A 55 -6.86 -1.72 -8.84
N GLU A 56 -5.76 -1.65 -8.09
CA GLU A 56 -5.39 -0.40 -7.42
C GLU A 56 -4.99 0.65 -8.48
N PRO A 57 -5.30 1.95 -8.29
CA PRO A 57 -4.90 3.04 -9.19
C PRO A 57 -3.38 3.17 -9.43
N ARG A 58 -2.57 2.35 -8.75
CA ARG A 58 -1.10 2.31 -8.81
C ARG A 58 -0.53 0.92 -9.11
N GLY A 59 -1.30 0.07 -9.80
CA GLY A 59 -0.79 -1.11 -10.51
C GLY A 59 -0.25 -2.24 -9.63
N LYS A 60 -0.78 -2.45 -8.43
CA LYS A 60 -0.32 -3.52 -7.52
C LYS A 60 -1.37 -4.61 -7.35
N PRO A 61 -1.00 -5.89 -7.52
CA PRO A 61 -1.90 -6.99 -7.24
C PRO A 61 -1.99 -7.21 -5.71
N GLY A 62 -3.17 -6.96 -5.12
CA GLY A 62 -3.53 -7.34 -3.76
C GLY A 62 -3.44 -6.25 -2.69
N MET A 63 -4.00 -6.54 -1.51
CA MET A 63 -4.12 -5.62 -0.38
C MET A 63 -2.81 -5.47 0.41
N ARG A 64 -2.65 -4.35 1.12
CA ARG A 64 -1.65 -4.25 2.20
C ARG A 64 -2.06 -5.10 3.40
N TYR A 65 -1.10 -5.52 4.23
CA TYR A 65 -1.38 -6.35 5.41
C TYR A 65 -2.43 -5.73 6.35
N ASP A 66 -2.32 -4.44 6.66
CA ASP A 66 -3.25 -3.76 7.57
C ASP A 66 -4.68 -3.76 7.02
N ASN A 67 -4.81 -3.54 5.72
CA ASN A 67 -6.08 -3.60 5.01
C ASN A 67 -6.62 -5.02 4.96
N PHE A 68 -5.76 -6.01 4.72
CA PHE A 68 -6.10 -7.42 4.73
C PHE A 68 -6.60 -7.87 6.10
N ARG A 69 -5.89 -7.54 7.19
CA ARG A 69 -6.30 -7.87 8.56
C ARG A 69 -7.68 -7.29 8.87
N ARG A 70 -7.87 -5.99 8.61
CA ARG A 70 -9.17 -5.33 8.79
C ARG A 70 -10.26 -5.94 7.91
N HIS A 71 -9.93 -6.33 6.69
CA HIS A 71 -10.86 -7.01 5.80
C HIS A 71 -11.31 -8.36 6.39
N MET A 72 -10.38 -9.15 6.90
CA MET A 72 -10.68 -10.44 7.54
C MET A 72 -11.53 -10.25 8.81
N GLU A 73 -11.22 -9.26 9.63
CA GLU A 73 -12.01 -8.89 10.82
C GLU A 73 -13.44 -8.49 10.45
N SER A 74 -13.59 -7.57 9.48
CA SER A 74 -14.88 -6.96 9.18
C SER A 74 -15.80 -7.78 8.28
N HIS A 75 -15.25 -8.60 7.38
CA HIS A 75 -16.05 -9.36 6.40
C HIS A 75 -16.09 -10.86 6.69
N HIS A 76 -15.16 -11.37 7.51
CA HIS A 76 -15.04 -12.80 7.80
C HIS A 76 -14.99 -13.12 9.31
N GLY A 77 -15.01 -12.12 10.20
CA GLY A 77 -15.16 -12.30 11.65
C GLY A 77 -13.96 -12.94 12.36
N PHE A 78 -12.75 -12.73 11.84
CA PHE A 78 -11.49 -13.22 12.43
C PHE A 78 -10.80 -12.20 13.33
#